data_AF-A0A3N7BBK2-F1
#
_entry.id   AF-A0A3N7BBK2-F1
#
_cell.length_a   1.000
_cell.length_b   1.000
_cell.length_c   1.000
_cell.angle_alpha   90.00
_cell.angle_beta   90.00
_cell.angle_gamma   90.00
#
_symmetry.space_group_name_H-M   'P 1'
#
loop_
_entity.id
_entity.type
_entity.pdbx_description
1 polymer ?
#
loop_
_entity_poly.entity_id
_entity_poly.type
_entity_poly.pdbx_seq_one_letter_code
_entity_poly.pdbx_strand_id
1 'polypeptide(L)'
;MKTPQEKKQLSYAKDRRNTYGENSEASRKGIPLAKARANRAERHLQDTLLTAAVASCTEDQLTQIEGQVKGTPPRRWRKAADEPLGEVLANKASRKSALKST
;
A
#
# COMPACT_ATOMS: atom_id res chain seq x y z
N MET A 1 7.80 30.48 -16.02
CA MET A 1 8.56 30.64 -14.75
C MET A 1 7.55 30.55 -13.60
N LYS A 2 7.81 29.82 -12.51
CA LYS A 2 6.86 29.73 -11.39
C LYS A 2 7.11 30.82 -10.35
N THR A 3 6.05 31.44 -9.85
CA THR A 3 6.14 32.43 -8.76
C THR A 3 6.56 31.76 -7.45
N PRO A 4 7.13 32.51 -6.49
CA PRO A 4 7.43 31.96 -5.16
C PRO A 4 6.21 31.33 -4.48
N GLN A 5 5.02 31.91 -4.65
CA GLN A 5 3.76 31.42 -4.11
C GLN A 5 3.38 30.08 -4.72
N GLU A 6 3.48 29.94 -6.04
CA GLU A 6 3.23 28.68 -6.75
C GLU A 6 4.23 27.60 -6.34
N LYS A 7 5.52 27.94 -6.17
CA LYS A 7 6.53 27.01 -5.67
C LYS A 7 6.18 26.50 -4.28
N LYS A 8 5.70 27.38 -3.39
CA LYS A 8 5.28 27.03 -2.03
C LYS A 8 4.04 26.13 -2.02
N GLN A 9 3.04 26.43 -2.84
CA GLN A 9 1.86 25.58 -3.01
C GLN A 9 2.23 24.18 -3.52
N LEU A 10 3.15 24.11 -4.50
CA LEU A 10 3.65 22.83 -4.99
C LEU A 10 4.42 22.05 -3.93
N SER A 11 5.20 22.72 -3.09
CA SER A 11 5.86 22.08 -1.95
C SER A 11 4.83 21.47 -1.01
N TYR A 12 3.76 22.19 -0.66
CA TYR A 12 2.71 21.66 0.23
C TYR A 12 1.99 20.43 -0.33
N ALA A 13 1.79 20.38 -1.65
CA ALA A 13 1.12 19.26 -2.30
C ALA A 13 2.04 18.05 -2.57
N LYS A 14 3.34 18.29 -2.81
CA LYS A 14 4.26 17.27 -3.35
C LYS A 14 5.36 16.83 -2.38
N ASP A 15 5.80 17.69 -1.47
CA ASP A 15 6.70 17.27 -0.39
C ASP A 15 5.90 16.42 0.60
N ARG A 16 6.46 15.27 1.00
CA ARG A 16 5.77 14.29 1.82
C ARG A 16 6.60 13.93 3.04
N ARG A 17 5.92 13.69 4.16
CA ARG A 17 6.55 13.34 5.44
C ARG A 17 5.99 12.02 5.95
N ASN A 18 6.87 11.19 6.47
CA ASN A 18 6.48 9.97 7.15
C ASN A 18 5.82 10.33 8.49
N THR A 19 4.52 10.06 8.61
CA THR A 19 3.73 10.23 9.83
C THR A 19 3.29 8.90 10.45
N TYR A 20 3.73 7.77 9.88
CA TYR A 20 3.39 6.41 10.34
C TYR A 20 4.27 5.91 11.50
N GLY A 21 5.17 6.73 12.02
CA GLY A 21 6.01 6.41 13.19
C GLY A 21 7.23 5.52 12.88
N GLU A 22 7.39 5.08 11.63
CA GLU A 22 8.57 4.33 11.20
C GLU A 22 9.79 5.25 11.00
N ASN A 23 10.99 4.74 11.29
CA ASN A 23 12.22 5.42 10.88
C ASN A 23 12.54 5.14 9.39
N SER A 24 13.45 5.92 8.81
CA SER A 24 13.76 5.83 7.38
C SER A 24 14.43 4.50 6.99
N GLU A 25 15.12 3.82 7.89
CA GLU A 25 15.72 2.50 7.64
C GLU A 25 14.65 1.41 7.58
N ALA A 26 13.66 1.49 8.48
CA ALA A 26 12.55 0.55 8.57
C ALA A 26 11.70 0.62 7.29
N SER A 27 11.34 1.81 6.82
CA SER A 27 10.55 1.94 5.59
C SER A 27 11.32 1.47 4.34
N ARG A 28 12.62 1.78 4.26
CA ARG A 28 13.50 1.35 3.16
C ARG A 28 13.62 -0.17 3.03
N LYS A 29 13.62 -0.91 4.15
CA LYS A 29 13.74 -2.38 4.15
C LYS A 29 12.38 -3.07 4.19
N GLY A 30 11.44 -2.52 4.96
CA GLY A 30 10.12 -3.08 5.21
C GLY A 30 9.20 -3.03 4.00
N ILE A 31 9.17 -1.91 3.26
CA ILE A 31 8.29 -1.78 2.08
C ILE A 31 8.67 -2.80 0.99
N PRO A 32 9.95 -2.95 0.58
CA PRO A 32 10.34 -3.99 -0.37
C PRO A 32 10.05 -5.40 0.13
N LEU A 33 10.30 -5.68 1.41
CA LEU A 33 10.06 -7.00 2.01
C LEU A 33 8.57 -7.35 2.01
N ALA A 34 7.70 -6.42 2.41
CA ALA A 34 6.26 -6.63 2.43
C ALA A 34 5.71 -6.84 1.01
N LYS A 35 6.20 -6.05 0.03
CA LYS A 35 5.91 -6.27 -1.40
C LYS A 35 6.32 -7.67 -1.84
N ALA A 36 7.55 -8.08 -1.52
CA ALA A 36 8.09 -9.39 -1.93
C ALA A 36 7.28 -10.54 -1.32
N ARG A 37 6.91 -10.45 -0.04
CA ARG A 37 6.06 -11.44 0.65
C ARG A 37 4.69 -11.54 0.00
N ALA A 38 4.03 -10.40 -0.23
CA ALA A 38 2.71 -10.38 -0.86
C ALA A 38 2.73 -10.98 -2.27
N ASN A 39 3.75 -10.66 -3.07
CA ASN A 39 3.91 -11.21 -4.42
C ASN A 39 4.22 -12.71 -4.41
N ARG A 40 5.04 -13.17 -3.46
CA ARG A 40 5.37 -14.60 -3.35
C ARG A 40 4.14 -15.42 -2.95
N ALA A 41 3.35 -14.94 -1.99
CA ALA A 41 2.13 -15.59 -1.57
C ALA A 41 1.10 -15.69 -2.72
N GLU A 42 0.93 -14.60 -3.47
CA GLU A 42 0.06 -14.57 -4.66
C GLU A 42 0.51 -15.58 -5.72
N ARG A 43 1.80 -15.59 -6.07
CA ARG A 43 2.34 -16.56 -7.04
C ARG A 43 2.22 -18.00 -6.56
N HIS A 44 2.53 -18.28 -5.30
CA HIS A 44 2.41 -19.65 -4.77
C HIS A 44 0.97 -20.16 -4.88
N LEU A 45 -0.01 -19.33 -4.52
CA LEU A 45 -1.42 -19.72 -4.65
C LEU A 45 -1.79 -19.99 -6.12
N GLN A 46 -1.38 -19.12 -7.03
CA GLN A 46 -1.61 -19.29 -8.47
C GLN A 46 -0.96 -20.57 -9.01
N ASP A 47 0.30 -20.82 -8.67
CA ASP A 47 1.05 -22.00 -9.10
C ASP A 47 0.41 -23.28 -8.54
N THR A 48 -0.04 -23.27 -7.28
CA THR A 48 -0.75 -24.41 -6.67
C THR A 48 -2.07 -24.70 -7.41
N LEU A 49 -2.89 -23.68 -7.67
CA LEU A 49 -4.16 -23.85 -8.38
C LEU A 49 -3.94 -24.30 -9.83
N LEU A 50 -2.94 -23.73 -10.52
CA LEU A 50 -2.57 -24.13 -11.87
C LEU A 50 -2.09 -25.59 -11.91
N THR A 51 -1.22 -25.98 -10.97
CA THR A 51 -0.73 -27.36 -10.88
C THR A 51 -1.88 -28.33 -10.63
N ALA A 52 -2.82 -27.99 -9.74
CA ALA A 52 -4.01 -28.78 -9.50
C ALA A 52 -4.89 -28.91 -10.75
N ALA A 53 -5.05 -27.82 -11.52
CA ALA A 53 -5.83 -27.85 -12.76
C ALA A 53 -5.19 -28.74 -13.82
N VAL A 54 -3.87 -28.64 -14.00
CA VAL A 54 -3.13 -29.48 -14.97
C VAL A 54 -3.17 -30.97 -14.59
N ALA A 55 -3.18 -31.28 -13.29
CA ALA A 55 -3.23 -32.66 -12.80
C ALA A 55 -4.67 -33.24 -12.71
N SER A 56 -5.70 -32.44 -12.98
CA SER A 56 -7.08 -32.89 -12.90
C SER A 56 -7.45 -33.81 -14.06
N CYS A 57 -8.24 -34.84 -13.77
CA CYS A 57 -8.68 -35.83 -14.76
C CYS A 57 -10.18 -35.80 -15.03
N THR A 58 -10.92 -34.92 -14.34
CA THR A 58 -12.39 -34.85 -14.38
C THR A 58 -12.87 -33.41 -14.46
N GLU A 59 -14.03 -33.21 -15.06
CA GLU A 59 -14.65 -31.89 -15.20
C GLU A 59 -15.05 -31.30 -13.84
N ASP A 60 -15.56 -32.13 -12.92
CA ASP A 60 -15.93 -31.70 -11.56
C ASP A 60 -14.73 -31.11 -10.78
N GLN A 61 -13.55 -31.71 -10.92
CA GLN A 61 -12.31 -31.19 -10.32
C GLN A 61 -11.95 -29.82 -10.89
N LEU A 62 -12.10 -29.62 -12.20
CA LEU A 62 -11.87 -28.34 -12.84
C LEU A 62 -12.87 -27.27 -12.39
N THR A 63 -14.16 -27.62 -12.27
CA THR A 63 -15.19 -26.70 -11.76
C THR A 63 -14.89 -26.27 -10.33
N GLN A 64 -14.43 -27.19 -9.47
CA GLN A 64 -14.03 -26.86 -8.10
C GLN A 64 -12.85 -25.88 -8.07
N ILE A 65 -11.82 -26.13 -8.88
CA ILE A 65 -10.64 -25.26 -8.97
C ILE A 65 -11.02 -23.88 -9.53
N GLU A 66 -11.89 -23.82 -10.53
CA GLU A 66 -12.41 -22.56 -11.05
C GLU A 66 -13.13 -21.75 -9.95
N GLY A 67 -13.93 -22.41 -9.11
CA GLY A 67 -14.54 -21.81 -7.93
C GLY A 67 -13.51 -21.21 -6.96
N GLN A 68 -12.39 -21.92 -6.72
CA GLN A 68 -11.30 -21.43 -5.87
C GLN A 68 -10.58 -20.23 -6.48
N VAL A 69 -10.35 -20.24 -7.79
CA VAL A 69 -9.76 -19.10 -8.50
C VAL A 69 -10.66 -17.88 -8.38
N LYS A 70 -11.97 -18.02 -8.65
CA LYS A 70 -12.94 -16.92 -8.54
C LYS A 70 -13.11 -16.42 -7.10
N GLY A 71 -12.99 -17.31 -6.12
CA GLY A 71 -13.07 -16.99 -4.69
C GLY A 71 -11.79 -16.40 -4.11
N THR A 72 -10.67 -16.44 -4.83
CA THR A 72 -9.39 -15.94 -4.33
C THR A 72 -9.43 -14.41 -4.17
N PRO A 73 -9.22 -13.87 -2.96
CA PRO A 73 -9.27 -12.45 -2.74
C PRO A 73 -8.08 -11.75 -3.42
N PRO A 74 -8.26 -10.50 -3.89
CA PRO A 74 -7.15 -9.76 -4.47
C PRO A 74 -6.06 -9.51 -3.43
N ARG A 75 -4.81 -9.40 -3.89
CA ARG A 75 -3.66 -9.06 -3.05
C ARG A 75 -3.97 -7.83 -2.18
N ARG A 76 -3.97 -7.99 -0.85
CA ARG A 76 -4.33 -6.94 0.11
C ARG A 76 -3.25 -5.87 0.27
N TRP A 77 -1.98 -6.23 0.16
CA TRP A 77 -0.89 -5.27 0.36
C TRP A 77 -0.83 -4.23 -0.76
N ARG A 78 -0.70 -2.96 -0.37
CA ARG A 78 -0.49 -1.81 -1.26
C ARG A 78 0.50 -0.86 -0.59
N LYS A 79 1.37 -0.23 -1.38
CA LYS A 79 2.22 0.85 -0.88
C LYS A 79 1.36 2.10 -0.69
N ALA A 80 1.25 2.56 0.54
CA ALA A 80 0.64 3.85 0.84
C ALA A 80 1.65 4.98 0.63
N ALA A 81 1.14 6.16 0.29
CA ALA A 81 1.92 7.38 0.24
C ALA A 81 2.15 7.94 1.65
N ASP A 82 3.30 8.60 1.82
CA ASP A 82 3.54 9.50 2.96
C ASP A 82 2.61 10.73 2.89
N GLU A 83 2.36 11.35 4.05
CA GLU A 83 1.42 12.46 4.19
C GLU A 83 1.97 13.76 3.56
N PRO A 84 1.17 14.49 2.76
CA PRO A 84 1.59 15.77 2.18
C PRO A 84 1.96 16.80 3.25
N LEU A 85 2.99 17.60 2.97
CA LEU A 85 3.46 18.63 3.91
C LEU A 85 2.36 19.61 4.32
N GLY A 86 1.43 19.95 3.41
CA GLY A 86 0.29 20.81 3.72
C GLY A 86 -0.60 20.26 4.83
N GLU A 87 -0.93 18.96 4.77
CA GLU A 87 -1.76 18.27 5.78
C GLU A 87 -1.03 18.21 7.12
N VAL A 88 0.26 17.88 7.10
CA VAL A 88 1.11 17.85 8.32
C VAL A 88 1.13 19.21 9.02
N LEU A 89 1.26 20.30 8.26
CA LEU A 89 1.27 21.66 8.81
C LEU A 89 -0.09 22.06 9.36
N ALA A 90 -1.18 21.72 8.67
CA ALA A 90 -2.55 21.95 9.16
C ALA A 90 -2.79 21.20 10.48
N ASN A 91 -2.39 19.92 10.55
CA ASN A 91 -2.48 19.08 11.73
C ASN A 91 -1.61 19.60 12.89
N LYS A 92 -0.48 20.25 12.60
CA LYS A 92 0.35 20.90 13.63
C LYS A 92 -0.29 22.19 14.14
N ALA A 93 -0.91 22.98 13.27
CA ALA A 93 -1.60 24.22 13.62
C ALA A 93 -2.82 23.93 14.51
N SER A 94 -3.64 22.93 14.16
CA SER A 94 -4.83 22.53 14.94
C SER A 94 -4.46 22.03 16.34
N ARG A 95 -3.41 21.22 16.46
CA ARG A 95 -2.88 20.79 17.77
C ARG A 95 -2.43 21.98 18.62
N LYS A 96 -1.77 22.96 18.01
CA LYS A 96 -1.31 24.16 18.71
C LYS A 96 -2.48 25.05 19.17
N SER A 97 -3.55 25.17 18.38
CA SER A 97 -4.74 25.92 18.80
C SER A 97 -5.47 25.22 19.95
N ALA A 98 -5.61 23.89 19.89
CA ALA A 98 -6.23 23.11 20.95
C ALA A 98 -5.48 23.22 22.29
N LEU A 99 -4.14 23.23 22.25
CA LEU A 99 -3.30 23.44 23.45
C LEU A 99 -3.38 24.85 24.05
N LYS A 100 -3.81 25.85 23.27
CA LYS A 100 -3.93 27.24 23.73
C LYS A 100 -5.30 27.57 24.30
N SER A 101 -6.30 26.75 24.00
CA SER A 101 -7.66 26.90 24.54
C SER A 101 -7.85 26.23 25.90
N THR A 102 -6.84 25.49 26.38
CA THR A 102 -6.74 24.89 27.72
C THR A 102 -5.87 25.75 28.62
#